data_AF-A0A2H0M3Y8-F1
#
_entry.id   AF-A0A2H0M3Y8-F1
#
_cell.length_a   1.000
_cell.length_b   1.000
_cell.length_c   1.000
_cell.angle_alpha   90.00
_cell.angle_beta   90.00
_cell.angle_gamma   90.00
#
_symmetry.space_group_name_H-M   'P 1'
#
loop_
_entity.id
_entity.type
_entity.pdbx_description
1 polymer ?
#
loop_
_entity_poly.entity_id
_entity_poly.type
_entity_poly.pdbx_seq_one_letter_code
_entity_poly.pdbx_strand_id
1 'polypeptide(L)'
;MPRKNLTLLSALVLLSGIIIVSGFSSHSEYVFSNFDRMKKSVSSVFFKDSKTPEELKVKYVEAQKGIGKLRIMIVAGHDKVSHGAKFENTNEFEINAILAEKLADKLSTRDEIDVFMVRNIAGYNPVFLEYLENNKQEIESFVGNKKYKMENLIDTGEIHSYLDGVPHNVAMPDIIFMLYGVNKMANDIKSDIVLHIHFNDYPRKNMGEPGKYDGFTIYIPERQYSNYNVSKEVAVHIKNSLMEFVPLSSLPKESAGITEDQELIAIGAFNTLEGAGLLMEYGYIYEPELQNEIIQENFLELLAQQTYDGVMAFFDEEFENRKNMDGEYSRFSLSNIKNTLYYGTKDSEEVFLLQATLREKGFYPPSGSSLRECPIIGSYGPCTAKAVSEYAKSLELNKSGRVFDPKSF
;
A
#
# COMPACT_ATOMS: atom_id res chain seq x y z
N MET A 1 -90.14 -5.27 21.08
CA MET A 1 -89.72 -4.51 19.88
C MET A 1 -88.88 -5.43 18.98
N PRO A 2 -88.96 -5.29 17.65
CA PRO A 2 -89.25 -6.45 16.78
C PRO A 2 -88.20 -6.78 15.68
N ARG A 3 -88.35 -7.99 15.09
CA ARG A 3 -87.99 -8.43 13.70
C ARG A 3 -86.48 -8.66 13.41
N LYS A 4 -86.02 -9.64 12.60
CA LYS A 4 -86.62 -10.46 11.52
C LYS A 4 -85.69 -11.63 11.10
N ASN A 5 -86.31 -12.66 10.53
CA ASN A 5 -85.82 -13.86 9.81
C ASN A 5 -84.65 -13.72 8.81
N LEU A 6 -83.90 -14.81 8.59
CA LEU A 6 -83.56 -15.50 7.30
C LEU A 6 -82.52 -16.61 7.59
N THR A 7 -82.87 -17.91 7.71
CA THR A 7 -82.91 -18.98 6.68
C THR A 7 -81.64 -19.28 5.87
N LEU A 8 -81.36 -20.59 5.77
CA LEU A 8 -80.68 -21.33 4.68
C LEU A 8 -79.14 -21.18 4.58
N LEU A 9 -78.34 -22.16 4.17
CA LEU A 9 -78.47 -23.59 3.90
C LEU A 9 -77.02 -24.12 3.78
N SER A 10 -76.87 -25.43 3.98
CA SER A 10 -75.73 -26.31 3.79
C SER A 10 -74.83 -26.09 2.56
N ALA A 11 -73.56 -26.45 2.77
CA ALA A 11 -72.67 -27.19 1.86
C ALA A 11 -73.11 -27.38 0.39
N LEU A 12 -72.39 -26.73 -0.51
CA LEU A 12 -72.07 -27.13 -1.89
C LEU A 12 -70.57 -26.81 -2.05
N VAL A 13 -69.64 -27.76 -2.16
CA VAL A 13 -69.36 -28.67 -3.30
C VAL A 13 -69.29 -27.93 -4.64
N LEU A 14 -68.05 -27.63 -5.02
CA LEU A 14 -67.42 -27.71 -6.35
C LEU A 14 -68.03 -26.95 -7.55
N LEU A 15 -67.14 -26.12 -8.12
CA LEU A 15 -67.07 -25.56 -9.48
C LEU A 15 -67.94 -24.35 -9.83
N SER A 16 -67.32 -23.16 -9.76
CA SER A 16 -67.21 -22.23 -10.91
C SER A 16 -66.27 -21.04 -10.61
N GLY A 17 -65.29 -20.82 -11.49
CA GLY A 17 -64.48 -19.58 -11.66
C GLY A 17 -63.29 -19.44 -10.70
N ILE A 18 -62.02 -19.75 -11.03
CA ILE A 18 -61.16 -19.18 -12.08
C ILE A 18 -61.23 -17.63 -12.12
N ILE A 19 -60.05 -17.00 -11.90
CA ILE A 19 -59.72 -15.56 -11.80
C ILE A 19 -59.96 -15.06 -10.35
N ILE A 20 -58.98 -14.95 -9.46
CA ILE A 20 -57.80 -14.07 -9.48
C ILE A 20 -56.59 -14.82 -8.86
N VAL A 21 -55.88 -15.61 -9.67
CA VAL A 21 -54.50 -16.10 -9.36
C VAL A 21 -53.49 -15.48 -10.34
N SER A 22 -53.94 -14.63 -11.26
CA SER A 22 -53.10 -13.97 -12.27
C SER A 22 -52.55 -12.60 -11.86
N GLY A 23 -52.79 -12.15 -10.61
CA GLY A 23 -52.30 -10.85 -10.12
C GLY A 23 -51.05 -10.92 -9.24
N PHE A 24 -50.73 -12.07 -8.65
CA PHE A 24 -49.61 -12.22 -7.71
C PHE A 24 -48.41 -12.99 -8.27
N SER A 25 -48.58 -13.81 -9.32
CA SER A 25 -47.44 -14.48 -9.97
C SER A 25 -46.59 -13.49 -10.77
N SER A 26 -47.22 -12.57 -11.50
CA SER A 26 -46.52 -11.55 -12.30
C SER A 26 -45.84 -10.46 -11.47
N HIS A 27 -46.31 -10.17 -10.26
CA HIS A 27 -45.60 -9.29 -9.32
C HIS A 27 -44.45 -10.01 -8.61
N SER A 28 -44.59 -11.29 -8.27
CA SER A 28 -43.49 -12.05 -7.69
C SER A 28 -42.36 -12.27 -8.70
N GLU A 29 -42.67 -12.67 -9.94
CA GLU A 29 -41.66 -12.83 -10.99
C GLU A 29 -41.03 -11.49 -11.39
N TYR A 30 -41.75 -10.38 -11.33
CA TYR A 30 -41.19 -9.05 -11.58
C TYR A 30 -40.28 -8.58 -10.43
N VAL A 31 -40.65 -8.85 -9.18
CA VAL A 31 -39.82 -8.54 -8.00
C VAL A 31 -38.57 -9.44 -7.96
N PHE A 32 -38.70 -10.74 -8.20
CA PHE A 32 -37.58 -11.69 -8.27
C PHE A 32 -36.67 -11.43 -9.48
N SER A 33 -37.22 -11.11 -10.66
CA SER A 33 -36.41 -10.78 -11.84
C SER A 33 -35.72 -9.42 -11.74
N ASN A 34 -36.31 -8.43 -11.06
CA ASN A 34 -35.63 -7.20 -10.70
C ASN A 34 -34.56 -7.45 -9.63
N PHE A 35 -34.80 -8.33 -8.68
CA PHE A 35 -33.80 -8.73 -7.68
C PHE A 35 -32.63 -9.46 -8.34
N ASP A 36 -32.88 -10.39 -9.27
CA ASP A 36 -31.86 -11.09 -10.04
C ASP A 36 -31.13 -10.19 -11.05
N ARG A 37 -31.82 -9.22 -11.67
CA ARG A 37 -31.17 -8.19 -12.51
C ARG A 37 -30.31 -7.25 -11.68
N MET A 38 -30.78 -6.84 -10.51
CA MET A 38 -30.02 -6.00 -9.59
C MET A 38 -28.82 -6.78 -9.04
N LYS A 39 -29.00 -8.05 -8.67
CA LYS A 39 -27.93 -8.99 -8.27
C LYS A 39 -26.89 -9.13 -9.37
N LYS A 40 -27.31 -9.44 -10.61
CA LYS A 40 -26.41 -9.53 -11.79
C LYS A 40 -25.71 -8.21 -12.14
N SER A 41 -26.37 -7.07 -11.95
CA SER A 41 -25.81 -5.75 -12.25
C SER A 41 -24.86 -5.25 -11.15
N VAL A 42 -25.07 -5.65 -9.90
CA VAL A 42 -24.18 -5.32 -8.76
C VAL A 42 -22.98 -6.26 -8.79
N SER A 43 -23.20 -7.57 -8.96
CA SER A 43 -22.13 -8.56 -9.05
C SER A 43 -21.18 -8.29 -10.22
N SER A 44 -21.69 -7.85 -11.38
CA SER A 44 -20.83 -7.47 -12.51
C SER A 44 -19.89 -6.28 -12.26
N VAL A 45 -20.18 -5.43 -11.26
CA VAL A 45 -19.34 -4.27 -10.89
C VAL A 45 -18.35 -4.63 -9.78
N PHE A 46 -18.64 -5.63 -8.95
CA PHE A 46 -17.72 -6.10 -7.91
C PHE A 46 -16.73 -7.16 -8.40
N PHE A 47 -17.17 -8.06 -9.29
CA PHE A 47 -16.34 -9.16 -9.79
C PHE A 47 -15.59 -8.85 -11.09
N LYS A 48 -15.81 -7.66 -11.65
CA LYS A 48 -15.01 -7.17 -12.77
C LYS A 48 -13.95 -6.23 -12.21
N ASP A 49 -12.73 -6.40 -12.68
CA ASP A 49 -11.64 -5.47 -12.38
C ASP A 49 -12.07 -4.03 -12.71
N SER A 50 -11.90 -3.13 -11.74
CA SER A 50 -12.18 -1.70 -11.93
C SER A 50 -11.12 -1.04 -12.81
N LYS A 51 -9.90 -1.58 -12.77
CA LYS A 51 -8.77 -1.31 -13.65
C LYS A 51 -7.94 -2.57 -13.81
N THR A 52 -7.50 -2.87 -15.03
CA THR A 52 -6.54 -3.97 -15.26
C THR A 52 -5.09 -3.44 -15.29
N PRO A 53 -4.10 -4.29 -15.00
CA PRO A 53 -2.69 -3.95 -15.17
C PRO A 53 -2.36 -3.46 -16.58
N GLU A 54 -2.93 -4.08 -17.61
CA GLU A 54 -2.72 -3.71 -19.01
C GLU A 54 -3.28 -2.33 -19.32
N GLU A 55 -4.45 -1.98 -18.78
CA GLU A 55 -5.04 -0.65 -18.93
C GLU A 55 -4.12 0.44 -18.35
N LEU A 56 -3.50 0.18 -17.18
CA LEU A 56 -2.52 1.09 -16.59
C LEU A 56 -1.26 1.22 -17.46
N LYS A 57 -0.72 0.10 -17.96
CA LYS A 57 0.46 0.10 -18.84
C LYS A 57 0.20 0.87 -20.13
N VAL A 58 -0.96 0.67 -20.76
CA VAL A 58 -1.39 1.43 -21.95
C VAL A 58 -1.50 2.92 -21.63
N LYS A 59 -2.16 3.26 -20.52
CA LYS A 59 -2.31 4.67 -20.10
C LYS A 59 -0.97 5.36 -19.88
N TYR A 60 0.02 4.66 -19.29
CA TYR A 60 1.36 5.21 -19.12
C TYR A 60 2.05 5.47 -20.47
N VAL A 61 1.95 4.54 -21.43
CA VAL A 61 2.48 4.73 -22.79
C VAL A 61 1.79 5.90 -23.53
N GLU A 62 0.50 6.11 -23.29
CA GLU A 62 -0.24 7.28 -23.80
C GLU A 62 0.23 8.58 -23.14
N ALA A 63 0.43 8.58 -21.82
CA ALA A 63 0.92 9.73 -21.08
C ALA A 63 2.35 10.14 -21.52
N GLN A 64 3.22 9.17 -21.83
CA GLN A 64 4.54 9.43 -22.42
C GLN A 64 4.47 10.12 -23.79
N LYS A 65 3.34 9.98 -24.51
CA LYS A 65 3.07 10.66 -25.78
C LYS A 65 2.35 12.01 -25.58
N GLY A 66 2.20 12.46 -24.34
CA GLY A 66 1.46 13.67 -23.97
C GLY A 66 -0.06 13.52 -24.00
N ILE A 67 -0.59 12.30 -24.07
CA ILE A 67 -2.03 12.03 -24.08
C ILE A 67 -2.47 11.74 -22.63
N GLY A 68 -2.94 12.79 -21.94
CA GLY A 68 -3.33 12.70 -20.53
C GLY A 68 -2.12 12.51 -19.61
N LYS A 69 -2.39 12.07 -18.37
CA LYS A 69 -1.36 11.77 -17.35
C LYS A 69 -1.73 10.54 -16.54
N LEU A 70 -0.72 9.80 -16.10
CA LEU A 70 -0.85 8.80 -15.03
C LEU A 70 -0.97 9.54 -13.69
N ARG A 71 -2.02 9.27 -12.92
CA ARG A 71 -2.28 9.95 -11.65
C ARG A 71 -1.93 9.07 -10.47
N ILE A 72 -1.04 9.53 -9.61
CA ILE A 72 -0.63 8.83 -8.40
C ILE A 72 -1.01 9.70 -7.19
N MET A 73 -1.81 9.14 -6.29
CA MET A 73 -2.11 9.75 -5.01
C MET A 73 -1.21 9.18 -3.93
N ILE A 74 -0.58 10.03 -3.12
CA ILE A 74 0.27 9.64 -2.01
C ILE A 74 -0.37 10.10 -0.70
N VAL A 75 -0.48 9.17 0.25
CA VAL A 75 -1.11 9.38 1.54
C VAL A 75 -0.11 9.05 2.63
N ALA A 76 0.48 10.08 3.24
CA ALA A 76 1.27 9.88 4.45
C ALA A 76 0.34 9.51 5.61
N GLY A 77 0.52 8.32 6.18
CA GLY A 77 -0.25 7.85 7.33
C GLY A 77 -0.11 8.74 8.55
N HIS A 78 -1.14 8.75 9.40
CA HIS A 78 -1.16 9.47 10.68
C HIS A 78 -1.03 11.01 10.54
N ASP A 79 -1.19 11.75 11.63
CA ASP A 79 -1.00 13.20 11.68
C ASP A 79 -0.61 13.69 13.10
N LYS A 80 -0.61 15.01 13.34
CA LYS A 80 -0.28 15.60 14.65
C LYS A 80 -1.35 15.40 15.74
N VAL A 81 -2.49 14.78 15.42
CA VAL A 81 -3.59 14.49 16.36
C VAL A 81 -3.69 12.97 16.56
N SER A 82 -3.59 12.21 15.48
CA SER A 82 -3.51 10.75 15.41
C SER A 82 -2.08 10.35 15.05
N HIS A 83 -1.17 10.45 16.02
CA HIS A 83 0.29 10.33 15.83
C HIS A 83 0.81 8.98 15.31
N GLY A 84 0.00 7.93 15.40
CA GLY A 84 0.46 6.57 15.10
C GLY A 84 1.44 6.06 16.15
N ALA A 85 2.38 5.23 15.72
CA ALA A 85 3.42 4.69 16.59
C ALA A 85 4.45 5.76 17.00
N LYS A 86 5.09 5.51 18.14
CA LYS A 86 6.23 6.29 18.63
C LYS A 86 7.22 5.38 19.32
N PHE A 87 8.50 5.56 19.00
CA PHE A 87 9.60 4.94 19.72
C PHE A 87 10.75 5.93 19.86
N GLU A 88 11.24 6.10 21.08
CA GLU A 88 12.21 7.14 21.44
C GLU A 88 11.80 8.53 20.90
N ASN A 89 12.61 9.11 20.02
CA ASN A 89 12.39 10.42 19.41
C ASN A 89 11.70 10.34 18.04
N THR A 90 11.45 9.13 17.53
CA THR A 90 10.86 8.89 16.21
C THR A 90 9.34 8.75 16.32
N ASN A 91 8.62 9.63 15.62
CA ASN A 91 7.17 9.56 15.49
C ASN A 91 6.79 9.08 14.09
N GLU A 92 5.85 8.14 14.01
CA GLU A 92 5.43 7.53 12.74
C GLU A 92 4.91 8.58 11.75
N PHE A 93 4.04 9.50 12.20
CA PHE A 93 3.48 10.53 11.33
C PHE A 93 4.54 11.45 10.69
N GLU A 94 5.70 11.66 11.34
CA GLU A 94 6.77 12.52 10.82
C GLU A 94 7.53 11.79 9.71
N ILE A 95 8.00 10.56 10.00
CA ILE A 95 8.75 9.77 9.02
C ILE A 95 7.88 9.34 7.82
N ASN A 96 6.58 9.10 8.03
CA ASN A 96 5.61 8.87 6.95
C ASN A 96 5.55 10.09 6.01
N ALA A 97 5.52 11.30 6.56
CA ALA A 97 5.44 12.53 5.78
C ALA A 97 6.72 12.80 4.99
N ILE A 98 7.89 12.62 5.63
CA ILE A 98 9.19 12.80 4.99
C ILE A 98 9.36 11.79 3.84
N LEU A 99 9.03 10.52 4.07
CA LEU A 99 9.09 9.50 3.02
C LEU A 99 8.14 9.80 1.86
N ALA A 100 6.91 10.23 2.16
CA ALA A 100 5.93 10.62 1.16
C ALA A 100 6.39 11.81 0.30
N GLU A 101 7.00 12.84 0.89
CA GLU A 101 7.57 13.99 0.17
C GLU A 101 8.70 13.55 -0.77
N LYS A 102 9.66 12.76 -0.26
CA LYS A 102 10.77 12.23 -1.06
C LYS A 102 10.29 11.38 -2.25
N LEU A 103 9.24 10.57 -2.05
CA LEU A 103 8.63 9.79 -3.13
C LEU A 103 7.91 10.67 -4.13
N ALA A 104 7.16 11.67 -3.66
CA ALA A 104 6.45 12.62 -4.51
C ALA A 104 7.42 13.41 -5.39
N ASP A 105 8.55 13.86 -4.84
CA ASP A 105 9.58 14.58 -5.59
C ASP A 105 10.14 13.72 -6.73
N LYS A 106 10.45 12.44 -6.47
CA LYS A 106 10.94 11.51 -7.50
C LYS A 106 9.92 11.31 -8.62
N LEU A 107 8.67 11.01 -8.27
CA LEU A 107 7.61 10.79 -9.25
C LEU A 107 7.30 12.06 -10.04
N SER A 108 7.37 13.23 -9.41
CA SER A 108 7.10 14.53 -10.04
C SER A 108 8.20 14.99 -11.02
N THR A 109 9.34 14.30 -11.09
CA THR A 109 10.35 14.53 -12.14
C THR A 109 9.91 14.07 -13.53
N ARG A 110 8.82 13.30 -13.61
CA ARG A 110 8.27 12.71 -14.84
C ARG A 110 7.06 13.52 -15.30
N ASP A 111 7.15 14.12 -16.49
CA ASP A 111 6.07 14.95 -17.04
C ASP A 111 4.77 14.15 -17.28
N GLU A 112 4.89 12.85 -17.55
CA GLU A 112 3.77 11.93 -17.78
C GLU A 112 3.02 11.53 -16.49
N ILE A 113 3.57 11.86 -15.31
CA ILE A 113 2.98 11.56 -14.01
C ILE A 113 2.41 12.85 -13.40
N ASP A 114 1.24 12.72 -12.77
CA ASP A 114 0.59 13.74 -11.95
C ASP A 114 0.49 13.21 -10.52
N VAL A 115 1.12 13.92 -9.57
CA VAL A 115 1.21 13.48 -8.18
C VAL A 115 0.31 14.35 -7.31
N PHE A 116 -0.60 13.71 -6.58
CA PHE A 116 -1.42 14.37 -5.58
C PHE A 116 -1.07 13.86 -4.17
N MET A 117 -0.48 14.72 -3.35
CA MET A 117 -0.25 14.42 -1.93
C MET A 117 -1.43 14.86 -1.09
N VAL A 118 -1.98 13.93 -0.28
CA VAL A 118 -3.07 14.23 0.66
C VAL A 118 -2.59 15.11 1.81
N ARG A 119 -1.36 14.89 2.26
CA ARG A 119 -0.68 15.72 3.26
C ARG A 119 0.82 15.61 3.12
N ASN A 120 1.52 16.55 3.75
CA ASN A 120 2.97 16.61 3.83
C ASN A 120 3.40 16.91 5.29
N ILE A 121 4.65 17.27 5.56
CA ILE A 121 5.12 17.54 6.92
C ILE A 121 4.48 18.79 7.55
N ALA A 122 4.07 19.75 6.71
CA ALA A 122 3.42 20.99 7.15
C ALA A 122 1.95 20.77 7.54
N GLY A 123 1.28 19.77 6.94
CA GLY A 123 -0.10 19.40 7.26
C GLY A 123 -0.86 18.87 6.05
N TYR A 124 -2.19 18.82 6.16
CA TYR A 124 -3.06 18.39 5.08
C TYR A 124 -3.05 19.38 3.91
N ASN A 125 -3.17 18.83 2.71
CA ASN A 125 -3.35 19.61 1.49
C ASN A 125 -4.68 20.39 1.59
N PRO A 126 -4.67 21.73 1.43
CA PRO A 126 -5.89 22.54 1.51
C PRO A 126 -6.98 22.10 0.52
N VAL A 127 -6.60 21.63 -0.68
CA VAL A 127 -7.56 21.11 -1.68
C VAL A 127 -8.26 19.86 -1.16
N PHE A 128 -7.55 19.00 -0.44
CA PHE A 128 -8.14 17.81 0.18
C PHE A 128 -9.07 18.19 1.35
N LEU A 129 -8.68 19.14 2.20
CA LEU A 129 -9.53 19.62 3.29
C LEU A 129 -10.83 20.24 2.77
N GLU A 130 -10.73 21.11 1.76
CA GLU A 130 -11.88 21.70 1.09
C GLU A 130 -12.77 20.62 0.44
N TYR A 131 -12.16 19.59 -0.15
CA TYR A 131 -12.92 18.44 -0.68
C TYR A 131 -13.72 17.74 0.42
N LEU A 132 -13.11 17.43 1.58
CA LEU A 132 -13.82 16.78 2.69
C LEU A 132 -15.00 17.62 3.20
N GLU A 133 -14.80 18.94 3.34
CA GLU A 133 -15.84 19.86 3.81
C GLU A 133 -17.00 19.95 2.82
N ASN A 134 -16.70 20.14 1.53
CA ASN A 134 -17.71 20.33 0.50
C ASN A 134 -18.45 19.03 0.13
N ASN A 135 -17.82 17.87 0.31
CA ASN A 135 -18.37 16.58 -0.14
C ASN A 135 -18.84 15.69 1.02
N LYS A 136 -18.98 16.21 2.24
CA LYS A 136 -19.31 15.40 3.42
C LYS A 136 -20.51 14.46 3.22
N GLN A 137 -21.64 14.98 2.76
CA GLN A 137 -22.85 14.17 2.52
C GLN A 137 -22.65 13.15 1.40
N GLU A 138 -21.89 13.52 0.36
CA GLU A 138 -21.60 12.59 -0.74
C GLU A 138 -20.67 11.46 -0.29
N ILE A 139 -19.69 11.74 0.57
CA ILE A 139 -18.81 10.74 1.18
C ILE A 139 -19.65 9.77 2.04
N GLU A 140 -20.51 10.28 2.92
CA GLU A 140 -21.38 9.45 3.76
C GLU A 140 -22.30 8.56 2.91
N SER A 141 -22.92 9.11 1.86
CA SER A 141 -23.78 8.38 0.93
C SER A 141 -23.00 7.32 0.13
N PHE A 142 -21.82 7.68 -0.36
CA PHE A 142 -20.91 6.79 -1.07
C PHE A 142 -20.53 5.57 -0.22
N VAL A 143 -20.09 5.80 1.02
CA VAL A 143 -19.71 4.74 1.96
C VAL A 143 -20.91 3.87 2.31
N GLY A 144 -22.05 4.48 2.65
CA GLY A 144 -23.28 3.76 2.97
C GLY A 144 -23.73 2.84 1.83
N ASN A 145 -23.66 3.32 0.58
CA ASN A 145 -24.01 2.53 -0.60
C ASN A 145 -23.07 1.35 -0.81
N LYS A 146 -21.75 1.57 -0.69
CA LYS A 146 -20.72 0.53 -0.88
C LYS A 146 -20.81 -0.55 0.21
N LYS A 147 -20.99 -0.16 1.48
CA LYS A 147 -21.21 -1.08 2.59
C LYS A 147 -22.47 -1.92 2.41
N TYR A 148 -23.60 -1.28 2.11
CA TYR A 148 -24.86 -1.98 1.86
C TYR A 148 -24.74 -3.00 0.71
N LYS A 149 -24.07 -2.64 -0.39
CA LYS A 149 -23.84 -3.58 -1.50
C LYS A 149 -22.94 -4.75 -1.08
N MET A 150 -21.87 -4.49 -0.33
CA MET A 150 -20.99 -5.54 0.17
C MET A 150 -21.71 -6.50 1.11
N GLU A 151 -22.49 -5.97 2.06
CA GLU A 151 -23.30 -6.77 2.99
C GLU A 151 -24.25 -7.70 2.23
N ASN A 152 -24.94 -7.19 1.21
CA ASN A 152 -25.80 -8.03 0.37
C ASN A 152 -25.02 -9.13 -0.36
N LEU A 153 -23.81 -8.84 -0.88
CA LEU A 153 -22.97 -9.85 -1.54
C LEU A 153 -22.46 -10.91 -0.57
N ILE A 154 -22.22 -10.54 0.70
CA ILE A 154 -21.87 -11.48 1.76
C ILE A 154 -23.07 -12.36 2.12
N ASP A 155 -24.24 -11.75 2.31
CA ASP A 155 -25.47 -12.46 2.67
C ASP A 155 -25.93 -13.43 1.57
N THR A 156 -25.67 -13.11 0.30
CA THR A 156 -25.97 -14.01 -0.83
C THR A 156 -24.89 -15.06 -1.09
N GLY A 157 -23.78 -15.03 -0.35
CA GLY A 157 -22.63 -15.93 -0.51
C GLY A 157 -21.83 -15.69 -1.80
N GLU A 158 -21.96 -14.51 -2.41
CA GLU A 158 -21.17 -14.12 -3.58
C GLU A 158 -19.77 -13.62 -3.20
N ILE A 159 -19.64 -13.00 -2.02
CA ILE A 159 -18.36 -12.65 -1.39
C ILE A 159 -18.28 -13.34 -0.03
N HIS A 160 -17.12 -13.91 0.28
CA HIS A 160 -16.85 -14.47 1.59
C HIS A 160 -16.14 -13.45 2.48
N SER A 161 -16.60 -13.33 3.72
CA SER A 161 -15.87 -12.58 4.75
C SER A 161 -14.67 -13.40 5.21
N TYR A 162 -13.48 -12.83 5.09
CA TYR A 162 -12.23 -13.40 5.57
C TYR A 162 -11.83 -12.70 6.87
N LEU A 163 -12.07 -13.36 8.01
CA LEU A 163 -11.75 -12.84 9.34
C LEU A 163 -10.35 -13.27 9.84
N ASP A 164 -9.57 -14.03 9.05
CA ASP A 164 -8.24 -14.53 9.46
C ASP A 164 -7.09 -13.60 9.01
N GLY A 165 -7.34 -12.29 8.93
CA GLY A 165 -6.35 -11.26 8.62
C GLY A 165 -5.39 -10.94 9.77
N VAL A 166 -4.53 -9.95 9.56
CA VAL A 166 -3.76 -9.32 10.65
C VAL A 166 -4.72 -8.45 11.46
N PRO A 167 -4.76 -8.56 12.80
CA PRO A 167 -5.63 -7.72 13.61
C PRO A 167 -5.24 -6.25 13.48
N HIS A 168 -6.21 -5.39 13.14
CA HIS A 168 -6.03 -3.94 13.07
C HIS A 168 -6.74 -3.23 14.22
N ASN A 169 -6.18 -2.09 14.63
CA ASN A 169 -6.88 -1.21 15.58
C ASN A 169 -8.03 -0.49 14.87
N VAL A 170 -9.16 -0.36 15.56
CA VAL A 170 -10.30 0.41 15.04
C VAL A 170 -9.94 1.90 15.06
N ALA A 171 -9.97 2.53 13.88
CA ALA A 171 -9.72 3.96 13.74
C ALA A 171 -10.85 4.81 14.36
N MET A 172 -10.53 6.03 14.81
CA MET A 172 -11.52 6.97 15.32
C MET A 172 -12.50 7.42 14.21
N PRO A 173 -13.75 7.79 14.53
CA PRO A 173 -14.76 8.15 13.52
C PRO A 173 -14.31 9.20 12.50
N ASP A 174 -13.61 10.25 12.95
CA ASP A 174 -13.13 11.32 12.07
C ASP A 174 -12.03 10.82 11.11
N ILE A 175 -11.18 9.89 11.57
CA ILE A 175 -10.17 9.22 10.74
C ILE A 175 -10.83 8.29 9.73
N ILE A 176 -11.87 7.54 10.13
CA ILE A 176 -12.65 6.71 9.21
C ILE A 176 -13.27 7.56 8.10
N PHE A 177 -13.89 8.70 8.46
CA PHE A 177 -14.45 9.63 7.49
C PHE A 177 -13.38 10.15 6.52
N MET A 178 -12.21 10.54 7.05
CA MET A 178 -11.09 11.01 6.23
C MET A 178 -10.59 9.94 5.26
N LEU A 179 -10.37 8.71 5.73
CA LEU A 179 -9.90 7.60 4.89
C LEU A 179 -10.88 7.27 3.75
N TYR A 180 -12.19 7.27 4.03
CA TYR A 180 -13.18 7.14 2.95
C TYR A 180 -13.24 8.38 2.04
N GLY A 181 -12.98 9.57 2.58
CA GLY A 181 -12.82 10.79 1.80
C GLY A 181 -11.64 10.70 0.83
N VAL A 182 -10.52 10.12 1.25
CA VAL A 182 -9.37 9.78 0.37
C VAL A 182 -9.84 8.86 -0.76
N ASN A 183 -10.51 7.75 -0.44
CA ASN A 183 -10.97 6.80 -1.46
C ASN A 183 -11.94 7.47 -2.47
N LYS A 184 -12.91 8.25 -1.99
CA LYS A 184 -13.84 8.96 -2.87
C LYS A 184 -13.12 9.98 -3.74
N MET A 185 -12.22 10.79 -3.15
CA MET A 185 -11.45 11.77 -3.91
C MET A 185 -10.60 11.10 -4.98
N ALA A 186 -9.91 10.00 -4.63
CA ALA A 186 -9.10 9.23 -5.56
C ALA A 186 -9.92 8.77 -6.77
N ASN A 187 -11.15 8.29 -6.55
CA ASN A 187 -12.04 7.91 -7.64
C ASN A 187 -12.49 9.14 -8.47
N ASP A 188 -12.88 10.23 -7.81
CA ASP A 188 -13.36 11.45 -8.48
C ASP A 188 -12.26 12.10 -9.36
N ILE A 189 -11.02 12.13 -8.87
CA ILE A 189 -9.86 12.60 -9.64
C ILE A 189 -9.25 11.51 -10.53
N LYS A 190 -9.82 10.30 -10.54
CA LYS A 190 -9.39 9.16 -11.36
C LYS A 190 -7.92 8.77 -11.14
N SER A 191 -7.48 8.75 -9.88
CA SER A 191 -6.17 8.20 -9.52
C SER A 191 -6.01 6.77 -10.05
N ASP A 192 -4.84 6.48 -10.59
CA ASP A 192 -4.47 5.17 -11.10
C ASP A 192 -3.87 4.30 -10.00
N ILE A 193 -3.05 4.92 -9.16
CA ILE A 193 -2.40 4.29 -8.01
C ILE A 193 -2.60 5.19 -6.78
N VAL A 194 -2.92 4.58 -5.64
CA VAL A 194 -2.97 5.22 -4.32
C VAL A 194 -1.99 4.50 -3.40
N LEU A 195 -1.01 5.26 -2.92
CA LEU A 195 0.11 4.78 -2.11
C LEU A 195 -0.04 5.33 -0.68
N HIS A 196 -0.37 4.45 0.28
CA HIS A 196 -0.38 4.76 1.70
C HIS A 196 0.96 4.42 2.33
N ILE A 197 1.61 5.42 2.94
CA ILE A 197 2.95 5.33 3.53
C ILE A 197 2.81 5.19 5.04
N HIS A 198 3.28 4.07 5.60
CA HIS A 198 3.23 3.76 7.03
C HIS A 198 4.54 3.12 7.51
N PHE A 199 4.74 3.18 8.83
CA PHE A 199 5.73 2.38 9.55
C PHE A 199 5.03 1.65 10.69
N ASN A 200 5.40 0.39 10.87
CA ASN A 200 4.67 -0.53 11.71
C ASN A 200 5.09 -0.37 13.18
N ASP A 201 4.22 -0.83 14.07
CA ASP A 201 4.56 -1.19 15.44
C ASP A 201 3.62 -2.31 15.87
N TYR A 202 3.96 -3.02 16.93
CA TYR A 202 3.07 -4.01 17.50
C TYR A 202 2.85 -3.76 18.99
N PRO A 203 1.73 -4.22 19.57
CA PRO A 203 1.49 -4.10 20.99
C PRO A 203 2.60 -4.75 21.83
N ARG A 204 3.35 -3.93 22.58
CA ARG A 204 4.45 -4.34 23.46
C ARG A 204 4.11 -4.08 24.92
N LYS A 205 4.63 -4.93 25.82
CA LYS A 205 4.50 -4.71 27.27
C LYS A 205 5.32 -3.50 27.74
N ASN A 206 6.47 -3.26 27.13
CA ASN A 206 7.34 -2.13 27.40
C ASN A 206 7.59 -1.38 26.09
N MET A 207 7.03 -0.18 25.97
CA MET A 207 7.17 0.66 24.78
C MET A 207 8.56 1.31 24.66
N GLY A 208 9.38 1.25 25.71
CA GLY A 208 10.76 1.77 25.70
C GLY A 208 11.81 0.76 25.21
N GLU A 209 11.42 -0.48 24.91
CA GLU A 209 12.33 -1.52 24.40
C GLU A 209 11.98 -1.85 22.94
N PRO A 210 12.98 -2.06 22.06
CA PRO A 210 12.71 -2.49 20.69
C PRO A 210 11.87 -3.77 20.67
N GLY A 211 10.98 -3.84 19.69
CA GLY A 211 10.16 -5.02 19.49
C GLY A 211 10.91 -6.17 18.82
N LYS A 212 10.25 -7.32 18.70
CA LYS A 212 10.82 -8.56 18.16
C LYS A 212 10.59 -8.75 16.65
N TYR A 213 9.73 -7.96 16.04
CA TYR A 213 9.44 -8.02 14.60
C TYR A 213 10.23 -6.94 13.87
N ASP A 214 10.62 -7.19 12.64
CA ASP A 214 11.33 -6.21 11.81
C ASP A 214 11.09 -6.53 10.33
N GLY A 215 11.35 -5.56 9.46
CA GLY A 215 11.17 -5.65 8.02
C GLY A 215 9.81 -5.16 7.54
N PHE A 216 9.65 -5.11 6.22
CA PHE A 216 8.51 -4.45 5.57
C PHE A 216 7.42 -5.41 5.08
N THR A 217 6.21 -4.89 4.86
CA THR A 217 5.13 -5.59 4.14
C THR A 217 4.28 -4.60 3.33
N ILE A 218 3.57 -5.12 2.33
CA ILE A 218 2.65 -4.35 1.48
C ILE A 218 1.25 -4.95 1.61
N TYR A 219 0.33 -4.19 2.19
CA TYR A 219 -1.08 -4.51 2.21
C TYR A 219 -1.75 -4.16 0.88
N ILE A 220 -2.52 -5.10 0.35
CA ILE A 220 -3.33 -4.96 -0.87
C ILE A 220 -4.77 -5.42 -0.58
N PRO A 221 -5.77 -4.93 -1.33
CA PRO A 221 -7.15 -5.40 -1.17
C PRO A 221 -7.24 -6.93 -1.29
N GLU A 222 -8.21 -7.56 -0.62
CA GLU A 222 -8.44 -9.00 -0.75
C GLU A 222 -8.88 -9.38 -2.18
N ARG A 223 -8.55 -10.59 -2.60
CA ARG A 223 -8.71 -11.06 -3.99
C ARG A 223 -10.11 -10.96 -4.60
N GLN A 224 -11.16 -10.83 -3.78
CA GLN A 224 -12.53 -10.67 -4.25
C GLN A 224 -12.90 -9.23 -4.63
N TYR A 225 -12.01 -8.24 -4.41
CA TYR A 225 -12.27 -6.83 -4.70
C TYR A 225 -11.80 -6.43 -6.10
N SER A 226 -12.48 -5.46 -6.70
CA SER A 226 -12.29 -5.11 -8.11
C SER A 226 -10.93 -4.46 -8.40
N ASN A 227 -10.24 -3.94 -7.39
CA ASN A 227 -8.90 -3.37 -7.53
C ASN A 227 -7.78 -4.35 -7.14
N TYR A 228 -8.07 -5.63 -6.88
CA TYR A 228 -7.06 -6.62 -6.48
C TYR A 228 -5.95 -6.84 -7.50
N ASN A 229 -6.30 -7.23 -8.72
CA ASN A 229 -5.31 -7.69 -9.70
C ASN A 229 -4.26 -6.61 -10.00
N VAL A 230 -4.72 -5.39 -10.26
CA VAL A 230 -3.84 -4.24 -10.48
C VAL A 230 -3.01 -3.88 -9.23
N SER A 231 -3.60 -3.91 -8.03
CA SER A 231 -2.86 -3.62 -6.78
C SER A 231 -1.77 -4.66 -6.53
N LYS A 232 -2.08 -5.93 -6.75
CA LYS A 232 -1.13 -7.04 -6.60
C LYS A 232 0.03 -6.92 -7.59
N GLU A 233 -0.23 -6.61 -8.85
CA GLU A 233 0.84 -6.52 -9.85
C GLU A 233 1.79 -5.37 -9.51
N VAL A 234 1.27 -4.18 -9.19
CA VAL A 234 2.09 -3.04 -8.73
C VAL A 234 2.88 -3.41 -7.46
N ALA A 235 2.23 -4.05 -6.48
CA ALA A 235 2.87 -4.45 -5.23
C ALA A 235 4.01 -5.46 -5.43
N VAL A 236 3.91 -6.36 -6.40
CA VAL A 236 4.99 -7.31 -6.72
C VAL A 236 6.26 -6.57 -7.16
N HIS A 237 6.14 -5.57 -8.03
CA HIS A 237 7.30 -4.80 -8.48
C HIS A 237 7.91 -3.95 -7.36
N ILE A 238 7.07 -3.25 -6.57
CA ILE A 238 7.54 -2.50 -5.39
C ILE A 238 8.21 -3.41 -4.37
N LYS A 239 7.61 -4.57 -4.06
CA LYS A 239 8.19 -5.54 -3.14
C LYS A 239 9.57 -6.00 -3.63
N ASN A 240 9.69 -6.35 -4.91
CA ASN A 240 10.95 -6.85 -5.46
C ASN A 240 12.07 -5.80 -5.32
N SER A 241 11.78 -4.53 -5.60
CA SER A 241 12.75 -3.44 -5.42
C SER A 241 13.07 -3.19 -3.94
N LEU A 242 12.07 -3.13 -3.05
CA LEU A 242 12.32 -2.95 -1.61
C LEU A 242 13.12 -4.11 -0.99
N MET A 243 12.83 -5.35 -1.38
CA MET A 243 13.55 -6.56 -0.93
C MET A 243 15.04 -6.55 -1.29
N GLU A 244 15.46 -5.69 -2.21
CA GLU A 244 16.88 -5.49 -2.46
C GLU A 244 17.54 -4.88 -1.23
N PHE A 245 16.92 -4.00 -0.46
CA PHE A 245 17.62 -3.29 0.63
C PHE A 245 17.04 -3.53 2.02
N VAL A 246 15.81 -4.02 2.10
CA VAL A 246 15.05 -4.18 3.35
C VAL A 246 14.57 -5.62 3.47
N PRO A 247 14.68 -6.29 4.64
CA PRO A 247 14.10 -7.61 4.82
C PRO A 247 12.57 -7.56 4.79
N LEU A 248 11.94 -8.66 4.38
CA LEU A 248 10.50 -8.85 4.59
C LEU A 248 10.16 -8.91 6.08
N SER A 249 8.96 -8.47 6.45
CA SER A 249 8.45 -8.51 7.81
C SER A 249 8.55 -9.93 8.40
N SER A 250 8.99 -10.02 9.66
CA SER A 250 8.97 -11.29 10.41
C SER A 250 7.68 -11.56 11.16
N LEU A 251 6.68 -10.68 11.07
CA LEU A 251 5.36 -11.01 11.59
C LEU A 251 4.79 -12.18 10.77
N PRO A 252 4.34 -13.29 11.40
CA PRO A 252 4.03 -14.52 10.67
C PRO A 252 3.06 -14.36 9.48
N LYS A 253 2.05 -13.49 9.61
CA LYS A 253 1.05 -13.22 8.57
C LYS A 253 1.50 -12.21 7.50
N GLU A 254 2.66 -11.61 7.66
CA GLU A 254 3.26 -10.63 6.73
C GLU A 254 4.50 -11.18 6.01
N SER A 255 4.97 -12.38 6.39
CA SER A 255 6.24 -12.97 5.92
C SER A 255 6.36 -13.20 4.41
N ALA A 256 5.26 -13.14 3.65
CA ALA A 256 5.27 -13.19 2.18
C ALA A 256 5.62 -11.84 1.53
N GLY A 257 5.62 -10.75 2.31
CA GLY A 257 5.86 -9.37 1.88
C GLY A 257 4.68 -8.67 1.21
N ILE A 258 3.65 -9.43 0.83
CA ILE A 258 2.37 -8.91 0.36
C ILE A 258 1.27 -9.58 1.19
N THR A 259 0.41 -8.77 1.79
CA THR A 259 -0.68 -9.21 2.67
C THR A 259 -2.02 -8.74 2.12
N GLU A 260 -2.93 -9.67 1.89
CA GLU A 260 -4.30 -9.35 1.47
C GLU A 260 -5.14 -8.94 2.67
N ASP A 261 -5.96 -7.88 2.53
CA ASP A 261 -6.84 -7.41 3.60
C ASP A 261 -8.20 -6.94 3.07
N GLN A 262 -9.28 -7.33 3.76
CA GLN A 262 -10.65 -7.02 3.37
C GLN A 262 -11.23 -5.80 4.13
N GLU A 263 -10.66 -5.46 5.29
CA GLU A 263 -11.20 -4.47 6.23
C GLU A 263 -10.46 -3.13 6.16
N LEU A 264 -9.23 -3.12 5.66
CA LEU A 264 -8.38 -1.94 5.60
C LEU A 264 -8.93 -0.90 4.61
N ILE A 265 -9.45 0.22 5.15
CA ILE A 265 -10.09 1.28 4.35
C ILE A 265 -9.11 1.87 3.34
N ALA A 266 -7.85 2.07 3.72
CA ALA A 266 -6.80 2.67 2.89
C ALA A 266 -6.61 1.98 1.52
N ILE A 267 -6.88 0.69 1.43
CA ILE A 267 -6.71 -0.09 0.19
C ILE A 267 -8.03 -0.41 -0.51
N GLY A 268 -9.14 0.17 -0.03
CA GLY A 268 -10.44 0.11 -0.69
C GLY A 268 -11.47 -0.82 -0.05
N ALA A 269 -11.46 -0.99 1.28
CA ALA A 269 -12.49 -1.77 2.00
C ALA A 269 -13.91 -1.51 1.47
N PHE A 270 -14.72 -2.58 1.34
CA PHE A 270 -16.06 -2.54 0.74
C PHE A 270 -16.07 -2.12 -0.76
N ASN A 271 -14.97 -2.36 -1.47
CA ASN A 271 -14.78 -1.97 -2.87
C ASN A 271 -14.93 -0.45 -3.10
N THR A 272 -14.38 0.34 -2.17
CA THR A 272 -14.48 1.81 -2.18
C THR A 272 -13.37 2.49 -2.99
N LEU A 273 -12.39 1.75 -3.52
CA LEU A 273 -11.32 2.30 -4.34
C LEU A 273 -11.28 1.60 -5.70
N GLU A 274 -11.18 2.38 -6.78
CA GLU A 274 -11.16 1.84 -8.15
C GLU A 274 -9.73 1.62 -8.69
N GLY A 275 -8.80 2.50 -8.32
CA GLY A 275 -7.38 2.38 -8.69
C GLY A 275 -6.64 1.33 -7.86
N ALA A 276 -5.38 1.08 -8.22
CA ALA A 276 -4.50 0.24 -7.41
C ALA A 276 -4.32 0.87 -6.02
N GLY A 277 -4.65 0.13 -4.97
CA GLY A 277 -4.56 0.58 -3.57
C GLY A 277 -3.52 -0.23 -2.82
N LEU A 278 -2.49 0.44 -2.32
CA LEU A 278 -1.40 -0.18 -1.57
C LEU A 278 -1.19 0.58 -0.27
N LEU A 279 -1.06 -0.15 0.84
CA LEU A 279 -0.53 0.39 2.10
C LEU A 279 0.78 -0.31 2.41
N MET A 280 1.86 0.45 2.47
CA MET A 280 3.20 -0.08 2.74
C MET A 280 3.58 0.23 4.18
N GLU A 281 3.88 -0.84 4.91
CA GLU A 281 4.54 -0.78 6.21
C GLU A 281 6.03 -0.98 5.95
N TYR A 282 6.81 0.11 5.94
CA TYR A 282 8.20 0.11 5.44
C TYR A 282 9.22 -0.54 6.39
N GLY A 283 8.82 -0.83 7.61
CA GLY A 283 9.64 -1.33 8.70
C GLY A 283 8.96 -1.04 10.02
N TYR A 284 9.53 -1.49 11.13
CA TYR A 284 9.03 -1.25 12.46
C TYR A 284 9.69 -0.01 13.07
N ILE A 285 8.90 0.83 13.75
CA ILE A 285 9.29 2.15 14.25
C ILE A 285 10.54 2.18 15.15
N TYR A 286 10.95 1.03 15.69
CA TYR A 286 12.10 0.85 16.58
C TYR A 286 13.34 0.25 15.89
N GLU A 287 13.29 0.03 14.57
CA GLU A 287 14.45 -0.47 13.81
C GLU A 287 15.61 0.54 13.84
N PRO A 288 16.87 0.07 13.91
CA PRO A 288 18.02 0.90 14.23
C PRO A 288 18.28 2.02 13.22
N GLU A 289 18.05 1.78 11.94
CA GLU A 289 18.15 2.78 10.87
C GLU A 289 17.14 3.92 11.01
N LEU A 290 16.05 3.71 11.75
CA LEU A 290 15.04 4.73 12.05
C LEU A 290 15.33 5.49 13.36
N GLN A 291 16.29 5.05 14.19
CA GLN A 291 16.59 5.70 15.48
C GLN A 291 17.72 6.71 15.40
N ASN A 292 18.59 6.60 14.39
CA ASN A 292 19.68 7.54 14.21
C ASN A 292 19.28 8.60 13.18
N GLU A 293 19.23 9.88 13.56
CA GLU A 293 18.78 10.98 12.68
C GLU A 293 19.53 11.06 11.35
N ILE A 294 20.86 10.90 11.36
CA ILE A 294 21.72 10.95 10.16
C ILE A 294 21.40 9.77 9.23
N ILE A 295 21.23 8.58 9.80
CA ILE A 295 20.95 7.37 9.02
C ILE A 295 19.49 7.34 8.57
N GLN A 296 18.55 7.83 9.38
CA GLN A 296 17.13 7.87 9.11
C GLN A 296 16.86 8.64 7.81
N GLU A 297 17.43 9.83 7.64
CA GLU A 297 17.21 10.61 6.41
C GLU A 297 17.67 9.84 5.16
N ASN A 298 18.86 9.23 5.22
CA ASN A 298 19.41 8.44 4.12
C ASN A 298 18.60 7.16 3.85
N PHE A 299 18.10 6.53 4.90
CA PHE A 299 17.26 5.35 4.80
C PHE A 299 15.90 5.69 4.19
N LEU A 300 15.23 6.75 4.63
CA LEU A 300 13.99 7.23 4.01
C LEU A 300 14.18 7.61 2.53
N GLU A 301 15.33 8.19 2.17
CA GLU A 301 15.66 8.46 0.77
C GLU A 301 15.82 7.17 -0.06
N LEU A 302 16.45 6.15 0.52
CA LEU A 302 16.59 4.83 -0.09
C LEU A 302 15.22 4.17 -0.27
N LEU A 303 14.34 4.21 0.74
CA LEU A 303 12.98 3.65 0.67
C LEU A 303 12.14 4.35 -0.41
N ALA A 304 12.22 5.68 -0.49
CA ALA A 304 11.57 6.45 -1.55
C ALA A 304 12.10 6.04 -2.93
N GLN A 305 13.41 5.81 -3.05
CA GLN A 305 14.03 5.40 -4.32
C GLN A 305 13.55 4.01 -4.73
N GLN A 306 13.56 3.02 -3.83
CA GLN A 306 13.10 1.67 -4.15
C GLN A 306 11.59 1.63 -4.45
N THR A 307 10.80 2.46 -3.78
CA THR A 307 9.37 2.57 -4.10
C THR A 307 9.16 3.15 -5.49
N TYR A 308 9.89 4.22 -5.83
CA TYR A 308 9.87 4.79 -7.18
C TYR A 308 10.31 3.77 -8.22
N ASP A 309 11.46 3.10 -8.02
CA ASP A 309 12.00 2.11 -8.95
C ASP A 309 11.00 0.98 -9.19
N GLY A 310 10.40 0.44 -8.12
CA GLY A 310 9.37 -0.59 -8.22
C GLY A 310 8.10 -0.13 -8.94
N VAL A 311 7.64 1.10 -8.72
CA VAL A 311 6.51 1.67 -9.49
C VAL A 311 6.88 1.78 -10.97
N MET A 312 8.08 2.23 -11.30
CA MET A 312 8.52 2.39 -12.69
C MET A 312 8.75 1.04 -13.37
N ALA A 313 9.29 0.05 -12.66
CA ALA A 313 9.50 -1.31 -13.14
C ALA A 313 8.18 -2.04 -13.48
N PHE A 314 7.06 -1.65 -12.85
CA PHE A 314 5.74 -2.14 -13.26
C PHE A 314 5.35 -1.66 -14.67
N PHE A 315 5.70 -0.42 -15.03
CA PHE A 315 5.35 0.14 -16.33
C PHE A 315 6.32 -0.22 -17.45
N ASP A 316 7.55 -0.55 -17.09
CA ASP A 316 8.64 -0.74 -18.04
C ASP A 316 9.52 -1.90 -17.59
N GLU A 317 9.32 -3.06 -18.20
CA GLU A 317 10.03 -4.30 -17.85
C GLU A 317 11.55 -4.19 -18.09
N GLU A 318 12.00 -3.26 -18.92
CA GLU A 318 13.42 -2.97 -19.15
C GLU A 318 13.98 -1.89 -18.22
N PHE A 319 13.15 -1.31 -17.34
CA PHE A 319 13.57 -0.26 -16.40
C PHE A 319 14.78 -0.70 -15.56
N GLU A 320 14.73 -1.90 -14.98
CA GLU A 320 15.83 -2.44 -14.18
C GLU A 320 17.09 -2.69 -15.02
N ASN A 321 16.94 -3.11 -16.27
CA ASN A 321 18.08 -3.32 -17.17
C ASN A 321 18.76 -1.97 -17.49
N ARG A 322 17.99 -0.92 -17.76
CA ARG A 322 18.54 0.41 -18.06
C ARG A 322 19.14 1.10 -16.83
N LYS A 323 18.51 0.96 -15.65
CA LYS A 323 19.06 1.40 -14.36
C LYS A 323 20.49 0.87 -14.15
N ASN A 324 20.72 -0.41 -14.48
CA ASN A 324 22.02 -1.05 -14.35
C ASN A 324 23.03 -0.67 -15.45
N MET A 325 22.57 -0.29 -16.65
CA MET A 325 23.44 0.02 -17.79
C MET A 325 23.93 1.48 -17.82
N ASP A 326 23.10 2.43 -17.41
CA ASP A 326 23.42 3.85 -17.62
C ASP A 326 24.49 4.36 -16.63
N GLY A 327 24.75 3.68 -15.51
CA GLY A 327 25.72 4.11 -14.48
C GLY A 327 25.41 5.46 -13.81
N GLU A 328 24.51 6.25 -14.41
CA GLU A 328 24.07 7.59 -14.07
C GLU A 328 22.88 7.55 -13.09
N TYR A 329 22.19 6.40 -12.97
CA TYR A 329 21.08 6.17 -12.04
C TYR A 329 21.47 5.50 -10.71
N SER A 330 22.69 4.96 -10.57
CA SER A 330 23.17 4.50 -9.26
C SER A 330 23.56 5.72 -8.42
N ARG A 331 22.61 6.22 -7.62
CA ARG A 331 22.91 7.20 -6.56
C ARG A 331 23.95 6.67 -5.57
N PHE A 332 24.07 5.36 -5.46
CA PHE A 332 25.02 4.68 -4.60
C PHE A 332 26.34 4.42 -5.34
N SER A 333 27.01 5.50 -5.77
CA SER A 333 28.35 5.39 -6.35
C SER A 333 29.44 5.45 -5.28
N LEU A 334 30.43 4.55 -5.40
CA LEU A 334 31.65 4.61 -4.57
C LEU A 334 32.41 5.93 -4.77
N SER A 335 32.26 6.60 -5.91
CA SER A 335 32.87 7.91 -6.17
C SER A 335 32.35 9.01 -5.25
N ASN A 336 31.18 8.81 -4.64
CA ASN A 336 30.59 9.76 -3.69
C ASN A 336 31.18 9.62 -2.28
N ILE A 337 31.94 8.55 -2.01
CA ILE A 337 32.70 8.34 -0.77
C ILE A 337 34.04 9.09 -0.88
N LYS A 338 34.23 10.11 -0.05
CA LYS A 338 35.40 11.01 -0.13
C LYS A 338 36.50 10.62 0.85
N ASN A 339 36.13 10.07 1.99
CA ASN A 339 37.09 9.73 3.04
C ASN A 339 37.41 8.23 3.06
N THR A 340 38.61 7.93 3.58
CA THR A 340 38.94 6.56 3.98
C THR A 340 38.09 6.18 5.19
N LEU A 341 37.39 5.05 5.09
CA LEU A 341 36.52 4.52 6.14
C LEU A 341 37.22 3.38 6.89
N TYR A 342 37.01 3.33 8.20
CA TYR A 342 37.69 2.39 9.09
C TYR A 342 36.68 1.54 9.86
N TYR A 343 37.07 0.30 10.14
CA TYR A 343 36.34 -0.56 11.07
C TYR A 343 36.09 0.16 12.41
N GLY A 344 34.84 0.14 12.88
CA GLY A 344 34.42 0.79 14.11
C GLY A 344 33.80 2.18 13.92
N THR A 345 33.87 2.75 12.71
CA THR A 345 33.06 3.94 12.37
C THR A 345 31.58 3.63 12.55
N LYS A 346 30.84 4.52 13.21
CA LYS A 346 29.40 4.43 13.44
C LYS A 346 28.71 5.67 12.88
N ASP A 347 27.40 5.57 12.65
CA ASP A 347 26.52 6.71 12.37
C ASP A 347 27.02 7.57 11.20
N SER A 348 27.54 6.92 10.15
CA SER A 348 28.23 7.58 9.04
C SER A 348 27.49 7.41 7.73
N GLU A 349 27.16 8.53 7.10
CA GLU A 349 26.55 8.59 5.76
C GLU A 349 27.42 7.88 4.71
N GLU A 350 28.73 8.06 4.76
CA GLU A 350 29.66 7.42 3.82
C GLU A 350 29.72 5.90 4.03
N VAL A 351 29.56 5.42 5.27
CA VAL A 351 29.45 3.98 5.54
C VAL A 351 28.09 3.44 5.08
N PHE A 352 27.01 4.21 5.26
CA PHE A 352 25.68 3.84 4.76
C PHE A 352 25.71 3.70 3.24
N LEU A 353 26.27 4.70 2.55
CA LEU A 353 26.51 4.71 1.12
C LEU A 353 27.36 3.49 0.71
N LEU A 354 28.47 3.21 1.40
CA LEU A 354 29.28 2.02 1.12
C LEU A 354 28.47 0.72 1.23
N GLN A 355 27.66 0.57 2.28
CA GLN A 355 26.81 -0.61 2.48
C GLN A 355 25.79 -0.76 1.35
N ALA A 356 25.10 0.33 0.98
CA ALA A 356 24.15 0.35 -0.13
C ALA A 356 24.83 0.04 -1.48
N THR A 357 26.00 0.62 -1.77
CA THR A 357 26.75 0.32 -3.00
C THR A 357 27.23 -1.12 -3.04
N LEU A 358 27.75 -1.65 -1.94
CA LEU A 358 28.14 -3.06 -1.87
C LEU A 358 26.92 -3.98 -2.04
N ARG A 359 25.73 -3.54 -1.61
CA ARG A 359 24.48 -4.27 -1.83
C ARG A 359 24.13 -4.35 -3.31
N GLU A 360 24.15 -3.22 -4.02
CA GLU A 360 23.93 -3.18 -5.48
C GLU A 360 24.93 -4.07 -6.22
N LYS A 361 26.18 -4.12 -5.75
CA LYS A 361 27.24 -4.96 -6.33
C LYS A 361 27.15 -6.44 -5.92
N GLY A 362 26.21 -6.83 -5.08
CA GLY A 362 26.01 -8.22 -4.63
C GLY A 362 26.97 -8.71 -3.55
N PHE A 363 27.68 -7.80 -2.85
CA PHE A 363 28.63 -8.12 -1.78
C PHE A 363 28.10 -7.83 -0.37
N TYR A 364 26.94 -7.18 -0.25
CA TYR A 364 26.26 -6.93 1.01
C TYR A 364 24.83 -7.53 0.99
N PRO A 365 24.31 -8.08 2.09
CA PRO A 365 25.07 -8.56 3.24
C PRO A 365 26.11 -9.59 2.76
N PRO A 366 27.22 -9.80 3.51
CA PRO A 366 28.27 -10.72 3.09
C PRO A 366 27.75 -12.15 2.98
N SER A 367 28.44 -12.99 2.21
CA SER A 367 28.01 -14.37 1.95
C SER A 367 27.70 -15.15 3.23
N GLY A 368 26.50 -15.75 3.30
CA GLY A 368 26.01 -16.49 4.46
C GLY A 368 25.34 -15.65 5.55
N SER A 369 25.12 -14.36 5.30
CA SER A 369 24.35 -13.47 6.18
C SER A 369 23.09 -12.93 5.48
N SER A 370 22.13 -12.45 6.27
CA SER A 370 20.91 -11.81 5.78
C SER A 370 20.88 -10.30 6.07
N LEU A 371 19.98 -9.56 5.40
CA LEU A 371 19.75 -8.13 5.69
C LEU A 371 19.25 -7.89 7.12
N ARG A 372 18.63 -8.89 7.75
CA ARG A 372 18.20 -8.85 9.15
C ARG A 372 19.38 -8.93 10.12
N GLU A 373 20.39 -9.74 9.78
CA GLU A 373 21.61 -9.87 10.58
C GLU A 373 22.60 -8.73 10.31
N CYS A 374 22.58 -8.19 9.09
CA CYS A 374 23.45 -7.15 8.60
C CYS A 374 22.59 -6.04 7.93
N PRO A 375 21.88 -5.22 8.72
CA PRO A 375 21.09 -4.12 8.19
C PRO A 375 21.99 -2.97 7.73
N ILE A 376 21.47 -2.16 6.79
CA ILE A 376 22.17 -0.98 6.27
C ILE A 376 21.96 0.18 7.25
N ILE A 377 22.87 0.30 8.22
CA ILE A 377 22.75 1.22 9.37
C ILE A 377 23.91 2.21 9.47
N GLY A 378 24.75 2.33 8.43
CA GLY A 378 25.89 3.26 8.42
C GLY A 378 26.96 2.96 9.48
N SER A 379 27.04 1.71 9.93
CA SER A 379 28.05 1.23 10.90
C SER A 379 29.04 0.27 10.27
N TYR A 380 30.33 0.59 10.33
CA TYR A 380 31.41 -0.22 9.77
C TYR A 380 31.81 -1.31 10.76
N GLY A 381 30.95 -2.32 10.87
CA GLY A 381 31.14 -3.49 11.72
C GLY A 381 31.68 -4.73 10.99
N PRO A 382 31.51 -5.91 11.59
CA PRO A 382 31.89 -7.20 10.99
C PRO A 382 31.25 -7.45 9.62
N CYS A 383 29.96 -7.11 9.46
CA CYS A 383 29.24 -7.27 8.18
C CYS A 383 29.90 -6.47 7.06
N THR A 384 30.08 -5.16 7.26
CA THR A 384 30.73 -4.28 6.28
C THR A 384 32.17 -4.70 6.01
N ALA A 385 32.93 -5.07 7.04
CA ALA A 385 34.32 -5.49 6.84
C ALA A 385 34.44 -6.77 5.99
N LYS A 386 33.56 -7.74 6.24
CA LYS A 386 33.51 -8.96 5.44
C LYS A 386 33.09 -8.66 3.99
N ALA A 387 32.06 -7.85 3.79
CA ALA A 387 31.60 -7.41 2.47
C ALA A 387 32.69 -6.66 1.69
N VAL A 388 33.40 -5.73 2.32
CA VAL A 388 34.55 -5.02 1.70
C VAL A 388 35.68 -5.98 1.35
N SER A 389 35.97 -6.98 2.19
CA SER A 389 36.97 -8.01 1.87
C SER A 389 36.54 -8.87 0.68
N GLU A 390 35.28 -9.28 0.61
CA GLU A 390 34.72 -10.04 -0.51
C GLU A 390 34.77 -9.25 -1.82
N TYR A 391 34.39 -7.97 -1.78
CA TYR A 391 34.49 -7.07 -2.94
C TYR A 391 35.94 -6.80 -3.36
N ALA A 392 36.85 -6.58 -2.40
CA ALA A 392 38.27 -6.42 -2.71
C ALA A 392 38.83 -7.65 -3.43
N LYS A 393 38.45 -8.86 -2.98
CA LYS A 393 38.87 -10.12 -3.63
C LYS A 393 38.33 -10.23 -5.06
N SER A 394 37.10 -9.79 -5.33
CA SER A 394 36.57 -9.81 -6.71
C SER A 394 37.31 -8.86 -7.64
N LEU A 395 38.02 -7.87 -7.10
CA LEU A 395 38.90 -6.95 -7.83
C LEU A 395 40.38 -7.38 -7.79
N GLU A 396 40.68 -8.61 -7.34
CA GLU A 396 42.04 -9.13 -7.17
C GLU A 396 42.91 -8.31 -6.19
N LEU A 397 42.29 -7.56 -5.29
CA LEU A 397 42.96 -6.76 -4.26
C LEU A 397 43.09 -7.58 -2.96
N ASN A 398 44.31 -7.66 -2.40
CA ASN A 398 44.55 -8.29 -1.11
C ASN A 398 44.32 -7.32 0.05
N LYS A 399 43.06 -7.14 0.46
CA LYS A 399 42.68 -6.26 1.58
C LYS A 399 41.95 -7.03 2.68
N SER A 400 42.28 -6.69 3.94
CA SER A 400 41.66 -7.29 5.14
C SER A 400 40.18 -6.92 5.35
N GLY A 401 39.67 -5.95 4.57
CA GLY A 401 38.31 -5.42 4.72
C GLY A 401 38.12 -4.46 5.89
N ARG A 402 39.14 -4.25 6.75
CA ARG A 402 39.05 -3.33 7.90
C ARG A 402 39.19 -1.85 7.54
N VAL A 403 39.59 -1.57 6.29
CA VAL A 403 39.75 -0.22 5.74
C VAL A 403 39.16 -0.22 4.34
N PHE A 404 38.30 0.75 4.06
CA PHE A 404 37.85 1.08 2.71
C PHE A 404 38.46 2.42 2.31
N ASP A 405 39.42 2.41 1.40
CA ASP A 405 40.00 3.62 0.81
C ASP A 405 39.45 3.80 -0.61
N PRO A 406 38.57 4.79 -0.86
CA PRO A 406 37.92 4.97 -2.16
C PRO A 406 38.91 5.15 -3.32
N LYS A 407 40.14 5.63 -3.06
CA LYS A 407 41.18 5.78 -4.10
C LYS A 407 41.80 4.44 -4.52
N SER A 408 41.61 3.41 -3.70
CA SER A 408 42.20 2.10 -3.89
C SER A 408 41.19 1.07 -4.42
N PHE A 409 39.95 1.47 -4.72
CA PHE A 409 38.85 0.60 -5.16
C PHE A 409 38.29 1.01 -6.52
#